data_AF-A0A6V7HN12-F1
#
_entry.id   AF-A0A6V7HN12-F1
#
_cell.length_a   1.000
_cell.length_b   1.000
_cell.length_c   1.000
_cell.angle_alpha   90.00
_cell.angle_beta   90.00
_cell.angle_gamma   90.00
#
_symmetry.space_group_name_H-M   'P 1'
#
loop_
_entity.id
_entity.type
_entity.pdbx_description
1 polymer ?
#
loop_
_entity_poly.entity_id
_entity_poly.type
_entity_poly.pdbx_seq_one_letter_code
_entity_poly.pdbx_strand_id
1 'polypeptide(L)' 'EIQSETDIPERDLVRALQSLAMGKAAQRILLKFPRSKEIEPSHYFTVNDSFTSKLHR' A
#
# COMPACT_ATOMS: atom_id res chain seq x y z
N GLU A 1 8.85 9.56 4.77
CA GLU A 1 8.07 9.31 6.00
C GLU A 1 7.94 7.81 6.28
N ILE A 2 7.23 7.03 5.46
CA ILE A 2 7.07 5.57 5.71
C ILE A 2 8.40 4.82 5.84
N GLN A 3 9.36 5.08 4.94
CA GLN A 3 10.65 4.38 4.99
C GLN A 3 11.45 4.69 6.25
N SER A 4 11.47 5.96 6.69
CA SER A 4 12.17 6.39 7.90
C SER A 4 11.51 5.87 9.18
N GLU A 5 10.20 5.68 9.18
CA GLU A 5 9.46 5.18 10.34
C GLU A 5 9.53 3.66 10.49
N THR A 6 9.61 2.94 9.37
CA THR A 6 9.55 1.47 9.36
C THR A 6 10.94 0.81 9.38
N ASP A 7 11.99 1.55 9.03
CA ASP A 7 13.37 1.05 8.86
C ASP A 7 13.45 -0.14 7.88
N ILE A 8 12.48 -0.25 6.96
CA ILE A 8 12.43 -1.29 5.93
C ILE A 8 13.30 -0.85 4.75
N PRO A 9 14.18 -1.73 4.23
CA PRO A 9 14.92 -1.48 3.00
C PRO A 9 13.99 -1.15 1.83
N GLU A 10 14.36 -0.18 0.99
CA GLU A 10 13.48 0.37 -0.06
C GLU A 10 12.84 -0.71 -0.95
N ARG A 11 13.62 -1.70 -1.37
CA ARG A 11 13.14 -2.80 -2.23
C ARG A 11 12.04 -3.63 -1.55
N ASP A 12 12.19 -3.90 -0.26
CA ASP A 12 11.22 -4.68 0.51
C ASP A 12 10.00 -3.84 0.86
N LEU A 13 10.19 -2.54 1.09
CA LEU A 13 9.12 -1.58 1.31
C LEU A 13 8.23 -1.47 0.07
N VAL A 14 8.81 -1.32 -1.12
CA VAL A 14 8.06 -1.27 -2.38
C VAL A 14 7.25 -2.55 -2.57
N ARG A 15 7.85 -3.71 -2.31
CA ARG A 15 7.15 -5.00 -2.40
C ARG A 15 5.99 -5.10 -1.41
N ALA A 16 6.18 -4.63 -0.17
CA ALA A 16 5.13 -4.58 0.83
C ALA A 16 3.99 -3.65 0.37
N LEU A 17 4.30 -2.41 -0.02
CA LEU A 17 3.32 -1.43 -0.48
C LEU A 17 2.54 -1.91 -1.72
N GLN A 18 3.18 -2.62 -2.65
CA GLN A 18 2.51 -3.24 -3.79
C GLN A 18 1.44 -4.24 -3.33
N SER A 19 1.76 -5.10 -2.36
CA SER A 19 0.79 -6.06 -1.80
C SER A 19 -0.40 -5.35 -1.14
N LEU A 20 -0.13 -4.29 -0.37
CA LEU A 20 -1.14 -3.59 0.42
C LEU A 20 -2.03 -2.64 -0.41
N ALA A 21 -1.48 -2.01 -1.45
CA ALA A 21 -2.14 -0.94 -2.21
C ALA A 21 -2.46 -1.28 -3.67
N MET A 22 -1.74 -2.23 -4.28
CA MET A 22 -1.82 -2.52 -5.72
C MET A 22 -2.41 -3.89 -6.08
N GLY A 23 -2.74 -4.72 -5.08
CA GLY A 23 -3.42 -6.00 -5.28
C GLY A 23 -4.85 -5.87 -5.85
N LYS A 24 -5.68 -6.91 -5.66
CA LYS A 24 -7.10 -6.87 -6.08
C LYS A 24 -7.83 -5.74 -5.35
N ALA A 25 -8.70 -5.00 -6.04
CA ALA A 25 -9.38 -3.83 -5.47
C ALA A 25 -10.10 -4.12 -4.13
N ALA A 26 -10.77 -5.27 -4.04
CA ALA A 26 -11.47 -5.72 -2.82
C ALA A 26 -10.53 -6.15 -1.67
N GLN A 27 -9.22 -6.30 -1.94
CA GLN A 27 -8.21 -6.74 -0.97
C GLN A 27 -7.24 -5.62 -0.58
N ARG A 28 -7.38 -4.42 -1.16
CA ARG A 28 -6.49 -3.29 -0.87
C ARG A 28 -6.85 -2.68 0.47
N ILE A 29 -5.89 -2.68 1.38
CA ILE A 29 -6.02 -2.00 2.67
C ILE A 29 -5.46 -0.58 2.63
N LEU A 30 -4.62 -0.27 1.63
CA LEU A 30 -4.10 1.07 1.36
C LEU A 30 -4.57 1.58 -0.01
N LEU A 31 -4.74 2.89 -0.13
CA LEU A 31 -5.01 3.59 -1.38
C LEU A 31 -3.81 4.45 -1.75
N LYS A 32 -3.30 4.32 -2.97
CA LYS A 32 -2.16 5.09 -3.49
C LYS A 32 -2.63 6.27 -4.34
N PHE A 33 -1.99 7.42 -4.17
CA PHE A 33 -2.24 8.61 -4.98
C PHE A 33 -0.92 9.22 -5.51
N PRO A 34 -0.86 9.60 -6.80
CA PRO A 34 -1.81 9.30 -7.87
C PRO A 34 -1.99 7.80 -8.17
N ARG A 35 -3.14 7.44 -8.77
CA ARG A 35 -3.43 6.06 -9.21
C ARG A 35 -2.61 5.75 -10.46
N SER A 36 -1.50 5.05 -10.29
CA SER A 36 -0.60 4.61 -11.36
C SER A 36 -0.04 3.22 -11.05
N LYS A 37 0.61 2.58 -12.03
CA LYS A 37 1.22 1.25 -11.87
C LYS A 37 2.53 1.27 -11.08
N GLU A 38 3.19 2.42 -11.01
CA GLU A 38 4.50 2.56 -10.38
C GLU A 38 4.36 3.19 -8.99
N ILE A 39 5.32 2.87 -8.11
CA ILE A 39 5.46 3.52 -6.80
C ILE A 39 6.67 4.43 -6.91
N GLU A 40 6.42 5.72 -6.77
CA GLU A 40 7.44 6.77 -6.74
C GLU A 40 7.52 7.33 -5.32
N PRO A 41 8.66 7.92 -4.92
CA PRO A 41 8.82 8.54 -3.61
C PRO A 41 7.84 9.68 -3.33
N SER A 42 7.30 10.31 -4.38
CA SER A 42 6.31 11.39 -4.31
C SER A 42 4.87 10.89 -4.04
N HIS A 43 4.63 9.59 -4.21
CA HIS A 43 3.31 9.02 -3.99
C HIS A 43 3.00 8.92 -2.51
N TYR A 44 1.78 9.26 -2.14
CA TYR A 44 1.28 9.09 -0.77
C TYR A 44 0.23 8.00 -0.71
N PHE A 45 0.08 7.44 0.48
CA PHE A 45 -0.83 6.34 0.76
C PHE A 45 -1.78 6.73 1.88
N THR A 46 -3.05 6.36 1.76
CA THR A 46 -4.05 6.50 2.81
C THR A 46 -4.62 5.15 3.17
N VAL A 47 -5.17 5.01 4.37
CA VAL A 47 -5.93 3.83 4.76
C VAL A 47 -7.21 3.75 3.90
N ASN A 48 -7.56 2.54 3.47
CA ASN A 48 -8.83 2.28 2.79
C ASN A 48 -9.92 1.99 3.81
N ASP A 49 -10.63 3.03 4.25
CA ASP A 49 -11.73 2.88 5.23
C ASP A 49 -12.91 2.05 4.71
N SER A 50 -12.99 1.87 3.38
CA SER A 50 -13.99 1.02 2.72
C SER A 50 -13.57 -0.44 2.59
N PHE A 51 -12.42 -0.83 3.16
CA PHE A 51 -11.95 -2.21 3.11
C PHE A 51 -12.89 -3.14 3.87
N THR A 52 -13.29 -4.24 3.23
CA THR A 52 -14.09 -5.30 3.86
C THR A 52 -13.52 -6.66 3.47
N SER A 53 -13.36 -7.56 4.45
CA SER A 53 -12.98 -8.96 4.21
C SER A 53 -14.08 -9.90 4.69
N LYS A 54 -14.55 -10.77 3.80
CA LYS A 54 -15.50 -11.85 4.16
C LYS A 54 -14.83 -13.00 4.91
N LEU A 55 -13.50 -13.08 4.87
CA LEU A 55 -12.69 -14.11 5.52
C LEU A 55 -12.02 -13.47 6.74
N HIS A 56 -12.33 -13.98 7.93
CA HIS A 56 -11.63 -13.68 9.18
C HIS A 56 -11.03 -14.99 9.72
N ARG A 57 -9.87 -14.91 10.37
CA ARG A 57 -9.20 -16.04 11.02
C ARG A 57 -9.02 -15.74 12.49
#